data_AF-A0A7Y5X3S3-F1
#
_entry.id   AF-A0A7Y5X3S3-F1
#
_cell.length_a   1.000
_cell.length_b   1.000
_cell.length_c   1.000
_cell.angle_alpha   90.00
_cell.angle_beta   90.00
_cell.angle_gamma   90.00
#
_symmetry.space_group_name_H-M   'P 1'
#
loop_
_entity.id
_entity.type
_entity.pdbx_description
1 polymer ?
#
loop_
_entity_poly.entity_id
_entity_poly.type
_entity_poly.pdbx_seq_one_letter_code
_entity_poly.pdbx_strand_id
1 'polypeptide(L)'
;MRYDRAQLLRLGTLAAAPLVLGLPAARAAIADDVIHGRRARLAARLKNGELAWWPTWGGGYHYVPRRVLTTQESAAFVARRLNRFGAKPFIEPRTAEAFKFAGIAELQVAVQKPAVPQILAGTFGKEASSRREPAVAPHYVLFGEPEYEGGPFGPPTPAAAETPYAPAPPEGGPRVAVIDTGYHWGIHPDLDAHVLPKAGASQLPDVTPHDSVLDDEAAHGLFITGIIVRLAQTVTVEIVRALDGLGLAKEGTIVAALTAFARRGDVNVINLSLGALGDPRFPPVGLAQGHARLPTTTAVVAAAGNNHTNQPMYPAAFARVVGVAAAADRSGTPAVFTNYGPWVDCYAPGVDVPSAFDDWNGLVPTNPQSTETFNGWATWNGTSFAAPKVSGTIAALVGPAATGQQAADALVNDPTRPWRADYGRFLDL
;
A
#
# COMPACT_ATOMS: atom_id res chain seq x y z
N MET A 1 21.61 -9.84 23.61
CA MET A 1 20.86 -8.59 23.84
C MET A 1 20.12 -8.25 22.55
N ARG A 2 18.78 -8.35 22.54
CA ARG A 2 17.94 -8.00 21.36
C ARG A 2 17.49 -6.55 21.52
N TYR A 3 17.87 -5.69 20.58
CA TYR A 3 17.38 -4.31 20.51
C TYR A 3 15.96 -4.29 19.94
N ASP A 4 15.08 -3.43 20.46
CA ASP A 4 13.70 -3.30 19.97
C ASP A 4 13.65 -2.51 18.63
N ARG A 5 12.62 -2.74 17.80
CA ARG A 5 12.39 -2.14 16.45
C ARG A 5 12.55 -0.61 16.43
N ALA A 6 12.16 0.09 17.50
CA ALA A 6 12.32 1.53 17.67
C ALA A 6 13.77 1.95 17.95
N GLN A 7 14.60 1.06 18.52
CA GLN A 7 16.02 1.30 18.78
C GLN A 7 16.87 1.07 17.52
N LEU A 8 16.51 0.10 16.67
CA LEU A 8 17.21 -0.13 15.40
C LEU A 8 17.01 1.01 14.39
N LEU A 9 15.79 1.57 14.31
CA LEU A 9 15.52 2.79 13.54
C LEU A 9 16.28 4.02 14.07
N ARG A 10 16.67 4.04 15.35
CA ARG A 10 17.44 5.12 15.98
C ARG A 10 18.96 4.95 15.89
N LEU A 11 19.45 3.72 15.78
CA LEU A 11 20.88 3.47 15.58
C LEU A 11 21.29 3.72 14.12
N GLY A 12 20.40 3.49 13.16
CA GLY A 12 20.62 3.85 11.75
C GLY A 12 20.74 5.35 11.48
N THR A 13 20.23 6.22 12.37
CA THR A 13 20.30 7.68 12.20
C THR A 13 21.56 8.33 12.76
N LEU A 14 22.40 7.58 13.51
CA LEU A 14 23.60 8.11 14.16
C LEU A 14 24.92 7.72 13.45
N ALA A 15 24.88 6.91 12.40
CA ALA A 15 26.08 6.47 11.68
C ALA A 15 25.88 6.42 10.16
N ALA A 16 25.59 7.56 9.53
CA ALA A 16 25.86 7.76 8.12
C ALA A 16 25.85 9.27 7.80
N ALA A 17 27.03 9.88 7.77
CA ALA A 17 27.21 11.03 6.89
C ALA A 17 27.04 10.49 5.46
N PRO A 18 26.14 11.03 4.63
CA PRO A 18 25.90 10.49 3.31
C PRO A 18 27.11 10.83 2.43
N LEU A 19 27.93 9.82 2.15
CA LEU A 19 28.81 9.88 0.99
C LEU A 19 27.88 9.77 -0.22
N VAL A 20 27.55 10.90 -0.84
CA VAL A 20 26.80 10.96 -2.10
C VAL A 20 27.71 10.44 -3.20
N LEU A 21 27.81 9.12 -3.30
CA LEU A 21 28.23 8.47 -4.53
C LEU A 21 26.97 8.29 -5.36
N GLY A 22 26.78 9.20 -6.31
CA GLY A 22 25.74 9.10 -7.32
C GLY A 22 25.97 7.87 -8.17
N LEU A 23 25.37 6.75 -7.76
CA LEU A 23 25.09 5.65 -8.66
C LEU A 23 23.88 6.06 -9.51
N PRO A 24 23.91 5.88 -10.84
CA PRO A 24 22.77 6.16 -11.67
C PRO A 24 21.58 5.34 -11.16
N ALA A 25 20.45 6.00 -10.92
CA ALA A 25 19.18 5.31 -10.73
C ALA A 25 19.02 4.31 -11.87
N ALA A 26 18.60 3.09 -11.56
CA ALA A 26 18.39 2.01 -12.52
C ALA A 26 17.23 2.36 -13.48
N ARG A 27 17.47 3.35 -14.35
CA ARG A 27 16.62 3.72 -15.46
C ARG A 27 16.99 2.80 -16.62
N ALA A 28 16.59 1.55 -16.53
CA ALA A 28 16.79 0.57 -17.58
C ALA A 28 15.48 -0.18 -17.86
N ALA A 29 14.96 0.10 -19.07
CA ALA A 29 13.97 -0.66 -19.83
C ALA A 29 12.49 -0.64 -19.38
N ILE A 30 11.92 0.55 -19.20
CA ILE A 30 10.52 0.81 -19.59
C ILE A 30 10.58 1.92 -20.62
N ALA A 31 10.02 1.70 -21.82
CA ALA A 31 10.07 2.69 -22.90
C ALA A 31 9.48 4.01 -22.42
N ASP A 32 10.16 5.15 -22.65
CA ASP A 32 9.72 6.46 -22.15
C ASP A 32 8.28 6.81 -22.61
N ASP A 33 7.78 6.26 -23.72
CA ASP A 33 6.43 6.46 -24.27
C ASP A 33 5.30 5.85 -23.41
N VAL A 34 5.54 4.70 -22.78
CA VAL A 34 4.65 3.97 -21.84
C VAL A 34 4.17 4.87 -20.71
N ILE A 35 5.03 5.82 -20.35
CA ILE A 35 4.95 6.62 -19.14
C ILE A 35 4.17 7.94 -19.39
N HIS A 36 3.95 8.35 -20.65
CA HIS A 36 3.40 9.68 -20.93
C HIS A 36 1.93 9.87 -20.53
N GLY A 37 1.09 8.84 -20.67
CA GLY A 37 -0.35 8.92 -20.37
C GLY A 37 -0.65 9.12 -18.88
N ARG A 38 -0.05 8.26 -18.04
CA ARG A 38 -0.22 8.33 -16.60
C ARG A 38 0.46 9.55 -15.98
N ARG A 39 1.67 9.94 -16.41
CA ARG A 39 2.28 11.23 -16.04
C ARG A 39 1.35 12.39 -16.32
N ALA A 40 0.71 12.43 -17.49
CA ALA A 40 -0.19 13.50 -17.85
C ALA A 40 -1.42 13.54 -16.93
N ARG A 41 -2.04 12.38 -16.64
CA ARG A 41 -3.17 12.28 -15.71
C ARG A 41 -2.79 12.70 -14.28
N LEU A 42 -1.66 12.22 -13.76
CA LEU A 42 -1.17 12.62 -12.43
C LEU A 42 -0.80 14.11 -12.39
N ALA A 43 -0.14 14.63 -13.43
CA ALA A 43 0.19 16.05 -13.56
C ALA A 43 -1.06 16.93 -13.63
N ALA A 44 -2.14 16.46 -14.26
CA ALA A 44 -3.42 17.16 -14.27
C ALA A 44 -3.99 17.27 -12.86
N ARG A 45 -3.97 16.20 -12.06
CA ARG A 45 -4.44 16.24 -10.67
C ARG A 45 -3.58 17.15 -9.78
N LEU A 46 -2.26 17.16 -9.99
CA LEU A 46 -1.34 18.10 -9.35
C LEU A 46 -1.67 19.56 -9.71
N LYS A 47 -1.90 19.83 -11.00
CA LYS A 47 -2.27 21.16 -11.52
C LYS A 47 -3.63 21.63 -10.98
N ASN A 48 -4.58 20.70 -10.82
CA ASN A 48 -5.91 20.97 -10.27
C ASN A 48 -5.91 21.15 -8.75
N GLY A 49 -4.78 20.92 -8.07
CA GLY A 49 -4.65 21.05 -6.63
C GLY A 49 -5.34 19.94 -5.84
N GLU A 50 -5.64 18.80 -6.49
CA GLU A 50 -6.23 17.64 -5.82
C GLU A 50 -5.22 16.94 -4.89
N LEU A 51 -3.96 16.93 -5.30
CA LEU A 51 -2.81 16.48 -4.54
C LEU A 51 -1.61 17.42 -4.77
N ALA A 52 -0.61 17.33 -3.90
CA ALA A 52 0.69 17.95 -4.09
C ALA A 52 1.79 16.91 -3.87
N TRP A 53 2.99 17.20 -4.40
CA TRP A 53 4.17 16.36 -4.26
C TRP A 53 5.23 17.04 -3.40
N TRP A 54 5.98 16.24 -2.65
CA TRP A 54 7.10 16.70 -1.82
C TRP A 54 8.34 15.84 -2.06
N PRO A 55 9.48 16.42 -2.48
CA PRO A 55 10.70 15.66 -2.69
C PRO A 55 11.30 15.16 -1.36
N THR A 56 11.79 13.93 -1.39
CA THR A 56 12.64 13.35 -0.34
C THR A 56 13.74 12.52 -1.00
N TRP A 57 14.71 12.05 -0.23
CA TRP A 57 15.90 11.36 -0.75
C TRP A 57 15.61 10.02 -1.46
N GLY A 58 14.45 9.39 -1.22
CA GLY A 58 14.03 8.16 -1.89
C GLY A 58 12.91 8.34 -2.92
N GLY A 59 12.66 9.56 -3.42
CA GLY A 59 11.69 9.79 -4.51
C GLY A 59 10.49 10.66 -4.13
N GLY A 60 10.36 11.04 -2.85
CA GLY A 60 9.27 11.93 -2.44
C GLY A 60 7.93 11.24 -2.26
N TYR A 61 6.92 12.02 -1.90
CA TYR A 61 5.59 11.51 -1.59
C TYR A 61 4.51 12.51 -1.94
N HIS A 62 3.30 12.01 -2.12
CA HIS A 62 2.13 12.83 -2.37
C HIS A 62 1.30 13.02 -1.11
N TYR A 63 0.66 14.18 -1.02
CA TYR A 63 -0.16 14.57 0.11
C TYR A 63 -1.31 15.47 -0.35
N VAL A 64 -2.35 15.56 0.46
CA VAL A 64 -3.46 16.47 0.22
C VAL A 64 -3.02 17.89 0.61
N PRO A 65 -3.03 18.87 -0.32
CA PRO A 65 -2.57 20.21 -0.05
C PRO A 65 -3.29 20.82 1.14
N ARG A 66 -2.53 21.50 1.99
CA ARG A 66 -3.03 22.25 3.16
C ARG A 66 -3.72 21.39 4.23
N ARG A 67 -3.60 20.06 4.19
CA ARG A 67 -4.14 19.15 5.20
C ARG A 67 -3.02 18.57 6.07
N VAL A 68 -3.24 18.62 7.37
CA VAL A 68 -2.37 18.06 8.41
C VAL A 68 -3.19 17.11 9.26
N LEU A 69 -2.69 15.90 9.49
CA LEU A 69 -3.28 14.96 10.43
C LEU A 69 -2.48 14.92 11.72
N THR A 70 -3.19 14.78 12.84
CA THR A 70 -2.64 14.56 14.17
C THR A 70 -3.63 13.75 15.01
N THR A 71 -3.27 13.38 16.24
CA THR A 71 -4.24 12.76 17.16
C THR A 71 -5.22 13.80 17.70
N GLN A 72 -6.44 13.37 18.01
CA GLN A 72 -7.47 14.24 18.59
C GLN A 72 -7.01 14.87 19.91
N GLU A 73 -6.26 14.11 20.72
CA GLU A 73 -5.64 14.59 21.96
C GLU A 73 -4.62 15.72 21.72
N SER A 74 -3.86 15.64 20.63
CA SER A 74 -2.82 16.61 20.29
C SER A 74 -3.32 17.81 19.49
N ALA A 75 -4.55 17.76 18.97
CA ALA A 75 -5.07 18.71 17.99
C ALA A 75 -4.94 20.18 18.43
N ALA A 76 -5.35 20.49 19.66
CA ALA A 76 -5.28 21.86 20.19
C ALA A 76 -3.83 22.34 20.35
N PHE A 77 -2.91 21.46 20.76
CA PHE A 77 -1.49 21.78 20.91
C PHE A 77 -0.83 22.01 19.55
N VAL A 78 -1.07 21.11 18.59
CA VAL A 78 -0.57 21.21 17.22
C VAL A 78 -1.08 22.49 16.56
N ALA A 79 -2.38 22.80 16.68
CA ALA A 79 -2.96 24.04 16.16
C ALA A 79 -2.26 25.29 16.73
N ARG A 80 -1.98 25.36 18.03
CA ARG A 80 -1.25 26.49 18.63
C ARG A 80 0.17 26.63 18.08
N ARG A 81 0.89 25.52 17.90
CA ARG A 81 2.26 25.53 17.32
C ARG A 81 2.26 25.99 15.87
N LEU A 82 1.38 25.42 15.05
CA LEU A 82 1.21 25.82 13.65
C LEU A 82 0.84 27.31 13.54
N ASN A 83 -0.01 27.83 14.43
CA ASN A 83 -0.38 29.24 14.45
C ASN A 83 0.83 30.15 14.77
N ARG A 84 1.71 29.76 15.70
CA ARG A 84 2.96 30.50 15.99
C ARG A 84 3.92 30.54 14.79
N PHE A 85 3.85 29.54 13.91
CA PHE A 85 4.59 29.51 12.64
C PHE A 85 3.88 30.31 11.53
N GLY A 86 2.73 30.92 11.81
CA GLY A 86 1.96 31.71 10.83
C GLY A 86 1.07 30.89 9.90
N ALA A 87 0.89 29.59 10.15
CA ALA A 87 0.09 28.71 9.28
C ALA A 87 -1.44 28.93 9.38
N LYS A 88 -1.90 29.66 10.41
CA LYS A 88 -3.31 29.98 10.70
C LYS A 88 -4.22 28.74 10.55
N PRO A 89 -4.02 27.70 11.37
CA PRO A 89 -4.74 26.45 11.23
C PRO A 89 -6.21 26.55 11.67
N PHE A 90 -7.05 25.76 11.04
CA PHE A 90 -8.44 25.50 11.39
C PHE A 90 -8.61 24.00 11.62
N ILE A 91 -9.14 23.60 12.78
CA ILE A 91 -9.46 22.19 13.04
C ILE A 91 -10.78 21.90 12.33
N GLU A 92 -10.81 20.86 11.49
CA GLU A 92 -12.02 20.56 10.73
C GLU A 92 -13.14 20.07 11.65
N PRO A 93 -14.26 20.82 11.75
CA PRO A 93 -15.31 20.57 12.74
C PRO A 93 -16.14 19.35 12.37
N ARG A 94 -16.19 19.02 11.07
CA ARG A 94 -16.83 17.82 10.53
C ARG A 94 -15.77 16.80 10.19
N THR A 95 -15.22 16.18 11.22
CA THR A 95 -14.31 15.06 11.04
C THR A 95 -15.10 13.83 10.59
N ALA A 96 -14.58 13.07 9.62
CA ALA A 96 -15.20 11.81 9.21
C ALA A 96 -15.38 10.87 10.42
N GLU A 97 -16.47 10.10 10.47
CA GLU A 97 -16.74 9.17 11.59
C GLU A 97 -15.61 8.16 11.80
N ALA A 98 -14.92 7.78 10.72
CA ALA A 98 -13.72 6.94 10.79
C ALA A 98 -12.57 7.61 11.56
N PHE A 99 -12.32 8.89 11.31
CA PHE A 99 -11.30 9.66 12.02
C PHE A 99 -11.65 9.81 13.49
N LYS A 100 -12.91 10.11 13.80
CA LYS A 100 -13.39 10.17 15.19
C LYS A 100 -13.17 8.85 15.93
N PHE A 101 -13.52 7.72 15.31
CA PHE A 101 -13.29 6.40 15.89
C PHE A 101 -11.80 6.11 16.10
N ALA A 102 -10.96 6.44 15.12
CA ALA A 102 -9.54 6.22 15.20
C ALA A 102 -8.84 7.19 16.18
N GLY A 103 -9.47 8.30 16.56
CA GLY A 103 -8.87 9.34 17.41
C GLY A 103 -7.97 10.29 16.60
N ILE A 104 -8.33 10.55 15.35
CA ILE A 104 -7.61 11.44 14.42
C ILE A 104 -8.31 12.80 14.37
N ALA A 105 -7.52 13.86 14.37
CA ALA A 105 -7.95 15.20 14.02
C ALA A 105 -7.29 15.64 12.71
N GLU A 106 -8.10 16.24 11.85
CA GLU A 106 -7.63 16.90 10.63
C GLU A 106 -7.61 18.42 10.84
N LEU A 107 -6.49 19.04 10.46
CA LEU A 107 -6.30 20.48 10.47
C LEU A 107 -6.12 20.97 9.03
N GLN A 108 -6.84 22.03 8.68
CA GLN A 108 -6.57 22.82 7.48
C GLN A 108 -5.63 23.97 7.81
N VAL A 109 -4.54 24.14 7.06
CA VAL A 109 -3.76 25.38 7.13
C VAL A 109 -4.32 26.41 6.14
N ALA A 110 -4.34 27.70 6.51
CA ALA A 110 -4.89 28.75 5.64
C ALA A 110 -3.92 29.19 4.53
N VAL A 111 -2.62 29.04 4.78
CA VAL A 111 -1.57 29.50 3.87
C VAL A 111 -1.34 28.52 2.72
N GLN A 112 -0.98 29.05 1.54
CA GLN A 112 -0.54 28.24 0.40
C GLN A 112 0.96 27.95 0.44
N LYS A 113 1.76 28.91 0.92
CA LYS A 113 3.20 28.79 1.12
C LYS A 113 3.58 29.31 2.51
N PRO A 114 4.58 28.71 3.18
CA PRO A 114 5.29 27.50 2.78
C PRO A 114 4.38 26.25 2.75
N ALA A 115 4.79 25.20 2.03
CA ALA A 115 4.01 23.97 1.88
C ALA A 115 3.89 23.21 3.22
N VAL A 116 2.90 22.32 3.36
CA VAL A 116 2.68 21.57 4.62
C VAL A 116 3.93 20.86 5.12
N PRO A 117 4.67 20.08 4.31
CA PRO A 117 5.92 19.46 4.76
C PRO A 117 6.97 20.46 5.27
N GLN A 118 7.07 21.65 4.66
CA GLN A 118 7.98 22.71 5.12
C GLN A 118 7.51 23.31 6.45
N ILE A 119 6.22 23.54 6.61
CA ILE A 119 5.62 24.00 7.87
C ILE A 119 5.92 23.00 8.98
N LEU A 120 5.71 21.70 8.72
CA LEU A 120 5.95 20.65 9.71
C LEU A 120 7.43 20.54 10.07
N ALA A 121 8.33 20.55 9.08
CA ALA A 121 9.77 20.54 9.31
C ALA A 121 10.23 21.75 10.13
N GLY A 122 9.72 22.96 9.83
CA GLY A 122 10.04 24.19 10.57
C GLY A 122 9.45 24.24 11.98
N THR A 123 8.29 23.60 12.20
CA THR A 123 7.57 23.65 13.48
C THR A 123 7.96 22.54 14.45
N PHE A 124 8.22 21.33 13.92
CA PHE A 124 8.40 20.09 14.69
C PHE A 124 9.71 19.36 14.36
N GLY A 125 10.40 19.70 13.26
CA GLY A 125 11.50 18.89 12.72
C GLY A 125 12.77 18.80 13.57
N LYS A 126 13.00 19.74 14.50
CA LYS A 126 14.17 19.71 15.40
C LYS A 126 14.02 18.71 16.55
N GLU A 127 12.79 18.35 16.91
CA GLU A 127 12.47 17.54 18.09
C GLU A 127 11.59 16.31 17.77
N ALA A 128 11.22 16.10 16.50
CA ALA A 128 10.36 15.00 16.04
C ALA A 128 10.88 13.59 16.40
N SER A 129 12.17 13.46 16.74
CA SER A 129 12.78 12.22 17.22
C SER A 129 12.62 11.97 18.73
N SER A 130 12.13 12.96 19.50
CA SER A 130 11.90 12.86 20.94
C SER A 130 10.52 12.25 21.24
N ARG A 131 10.41 11.39 22.27
CA ARG A 131 9.12 10.81 22.73
C ARG A 131 8.12 11.86 23.25
N ARG A 132 8.45 13.15 23.21
CA ARG A 132 7.66 14.26 23.75
C ARG A 132 6.91 15.06 22.68
N GLU A 133 7.21 14.87 21.40
CA GLU A 133 6.49 15.56 20.31
C GLU A 133 5.19 14.83 19.94
N PRO A 134 4.12 15.56 19.58
CA PRO A 134 2.87 14.97 19.15
C PRO A 134 3.05 14.30 17.79
N ALA A 135 2.32 13.21 17.56
CA ALA A 135 2.23 12.62 16.22
C ALA A 135 1.55 13.62 15.28
N VAL A 136 2.26 14.04 14.23
CA VAL A 136 1.77 14.99 13.23
C VAL A 136 2.34 14.64 11.87
N ALA A 137 1.54 14.75 10.82
CA ALA A 137 1.96 14.44 9.46
C ALA A 137 1.13 15.22 8.42
N PRO A 138 1.63 15.36 7.19
CA PRO A 138 0.76 15.67 6.05
C PRO A 138 -0.35 14.62 5.96
N HIS A 139 -1.50 14.98 5.41
CA HIS A 139 -2.49 13.98 5.00
C HIS A 139 -1.99 13.28 3.74
N TYR A 140 -1.55 12.04 3.85
CA TYR A 140 -0.87 11.34 2.75
C TYR A 140 -1.84 10.92 1.63
N VAL A 141 -1.30 10.81 0.42
CA VAL A 141 -1.93 10.12 -0.71
C VAL A 141 -1.10 8.87 -0.99
N LEU A 142 -1.78 7.74 -0.96
CA LEU A 142 -1.24 6.41 -1.19
C LEU A 142 -1.49 5.97 -2.63
N PHE A 143 -0.65 5.04 -3.07
CA PHE A 143 -0.62 4.46 -4.40
C PHE A 143 -0.70 2.94 -4.31
N GLY A 144 -1.24 2.28 -5.34
CA GLY A 144 -0.82 0.90 -5.65
C GLY A 144 0.70 0.86 -5.75
N GLU A 145 1.34 -0.04 -5.03
CA GLU A 145 2.75 0.06 -4.64
C GLU A 145 3.73 0.06 -5.84
N PRO A 146 4.80 0.89 -5.82
CA PRO A 146 5.00 1.88 -6.89
C PRO A 146 6.41 1.94 -7.53
N GLU A 147 6.51 2.31 -8.81
CA GLU A 147 7.53 3.25 -9.31
C GLU A 147 6.84 4.46 -9.97
N TYR A 148 7.02 5.64 -9.36
CA TYR A 148 6.59 7.03 -9.69
C TYR A 148 5.17 7.34 -10.15
N GLU A 149 4.41 6.34 -10.53
CA GLU A 149 3.11 6.43 -11.15
C GLU A 149 2.38 5.15 -10.76
N GLY A 150 2.16 5.00 -9.44
CA GLY A 150 1.58 3.87 -8.70
C GLY A 150 0.90 2.75 -9.46
N GLY A 151 1.72 1.99 -10.16
CA GLY A 151 1.40 0.68 -10.65
C GLY A 151 2.49 -0.28 -10.16
N PRO A 152 2.19 -1.58 -10.20
CA PRO A 152 3.20 -2.63 -10.36
C PRO A 152 4.31 -2.28 -11.37
N PHE A 153 5.45 -2.96 -11.27
CA PHE A 153 6.61 -2.74 -12.11
C PHE A 153 6.33 -3.12 -13.58
N GLY A 154 5.82 -2.16 -14.34
CA GLY A 154 5.41 -2.31 -15.73
C GLY A 154 3.96 -2.75 -15.91
N PRO A 155 3.45 -2.76 -17.16
CA PRO A 155 2.09 -3.18 -17.48
C PRO A 155 1.84 -4.67 -17.20
N PRO A 156 0.56 -5.05 -17.05
CA PRO A 156 0.17 -6.45 -17.16
C PRO A 156 0.42 -6.96 -18.57
N THR A 157 0.85 -8.21 -18.70
CA THR A 157 1.02 -8.89 -19.99
C THR A 157 -0.02 -10.00 -20.14
N PRO A 158 -0.69 -10.15 -21.30
CA PRO A 158 -1.63 -11.24 -21.52
C PRO A 158 -1.03 -12.61 -21.18
N ALA A 159 -1.82 -13.46 -20.52
CA ALA A 159 -1.38 -14.78 -20.10
C ALA A 159 -2.33 -15.88 -20.58
N ALA A 160 -1.82 -17.11 -20.60
CA ALA A 160 -2.65 -18.28 -20.82
C ALA A 160 -3.61 -18.48 -19.64
N ALA A 161 -4.74 -19.14 -19.91
CA ALA A 161 -5.66 -19.53 -18.86
C ALA A 161 -5.00 -20.46 -17.85
N GLU A 162 -5.24 -20.16 -16.57
CA GLU A 162 -4.80 -20.96 -15.44
C GLU A 162 -5.86 -22.01 -15.06
N THR A 163 -5.49 -22.92 -14.17
CA THR A 163 -6.45 -23.88 -13.61
C THR A 163 -7.59 -23.16 -12.87
N PRO A 164 -8.84 -23.65 -12.96
CA PRO A 164 -9.97 -23.13 -12.19
C PRO A 164 -9.66 -22.98 -10.71
N TYR A 165 -10.26 -21.96 -10.09
CA TYR A 165 -10.23 -21.75 -8.65
C TYR A 165 -11.00 -22.85 -7.91
N ALA A 166 -10.77 -22.94 -6.60
CA ALA A 166 -11.50 -23.89 -5.77
C ALA A 166 -13.00 -23.58 -5.79
N PRO A 167 -13.87 -24.57 -5.50
CA PRO A 167 -15.28 -24.31 -5.27
C PRO A 167 -15.49 -23.35 -4.10
N ALA A 168 -16.73 -22.84 -3.99
CA ALA A 168 -17.14 -21.95 -2.91
C ALA A 168 -16.60 -22.41 -1.52
N PRO A 169 -16.04 -21.48 -0.73
CA PRO A 169 -15.42 -21.82 0.54
C PRO A 169 -16.47 -22.33 1.53
N PRO A 170 -16.11 -23.26 2.44
CA PRO A 170 -17.00 -23.69 3.50
C PRO A 170 -17.29 -22.55 4.47
N GLU A 171 -18.45 -22.60 5.15
CA GLU A 171 -18.75 -21.67 6.23
C GLU A 171 -17.69 -21.76 7.35
N GLY A 172 -17.35 -20.61 7.94
CA GLY A 172 -16.37 -20.54 9.02
C GLY A 172 -14.90 -20.64 8.58
N GLY A 173 -14.62 -20.62 7.27
CA GLY A 173 -13.27 -20.50 6.73
C GLY A 173 -12.58 -19.16 7.06
N PRO A 174 -11.27 -19.04 6.79
CA PRO A 174 -10.52 -17.82 7.03
C PRO A 174 -11.06 -16.66 6.19
N ARG A 175 -11.02 -15.45 6.75
CA ARG A 175 -11.49 -14.23 6.08
C ARG A 175 -10.34 -13.27 5.82
N VAL A 176 -10.22 -12.85 4.57
CA VAL A 176 -9.21 -11.88 4.14
C VAL A 176 -9.90 -10.63 3.61
N ALA A 177 -9.53 -9.47 4.14
CA ALA A 177 -9.91 -8.19 3.57
C ALA A 177 -8.85 -7.75 2.56
N VAL A 178 -9.29 -7.29 1.39
CA VAL A 178 -8.42 -6.68 0.38
C VAL A 178 -8.90 -5.24 0.17
N ILE A 179 -8.08 -4.27 0.52
CA ILE A 179 -8.39 -2.84 0.35
C ILE A 179 -7.56 -2.36 -0.83
N ASP A 180 -8.21 -2.17 -1.99
CA ASP A 180 -7.54 -2.01 -3.28
C ASP A 180 -8.42 -1.27 -4.32
N THR A 181 -8.29 -1.50 -5.63
CA THR A 181 -9.06 -0.83 -6.70
C THR A 181 -10.49 -1.32 -6.86
N GLY A 182 -10.84 -2.45 -6.24
CA GLY A 182 -12.14 -3.08 -6.36
C GLY A 182 -12.04 -4.46 -6.98
N TYR A 183 -13.17 -4.96 -7.47
CA TYR A 183 -13.30 -6.30 -8.05
C TYR A 183 -14.28 -6.28 -9.22
N HIS A 184 -14.02 -7.09 -10.23
CA HIS A 184 -14.87 -7.26 -11.40
C HIS A 184 -15.49 -8.66 -11.40
N TRP A 185 -16.78 -8.74 -11.09
CA TRP A 185 -17.55 -9.98 -11.10
C TRP A 185 -17.91 -10.42 -12.51
N GLY A 186 -18.06 -11.72 -12.70
CA GLY A 186 -18.53 -12.34 -13.95
C GLY A 186 -17.42 -12.80 -14.89
N ILE A 187 -16.16 -12.43 -14.63
CA ILE A 187 -15.01 -12.88 -15.41
C ILE A 187 -14.59 -14.31 -15.00
N HIS A 188 -14.56 -14.57 -13.69
CA HIS A 188 -14.15 -15.86 -13.11
C HIS A 188 -15.22 -16.35 -12.12
N PRO A 189 -16.25 -17.08 -12.57
CA PRO A 189 -17.36 -17.50 -11.70
C PRO A 189 -16.95 -18.36 -10.49
N ASP A 190 -15.87 -19.11 -10.62
CA ASP A 190 -15.26 -19.90 -9.54
C ASP A 190 -14.53 -19.00 -8.52
N LEU A 191 -13.81 -17.97 -8.97
CA LEU A 191 -13.24 -16.96 -8.07
C LEU A 191 -14.32 -16.14 -7.36
N ASP A 192 -15.37 -15.75 -8.10
CA ASP A 192 -16.51 -14.98 -7.58
C ASP A 192 -17.16 -15.66 -6.39
N ALA A 193 -17.15 -17.00 -6.34
CA ALA A 193 -17.68 -17.78 -5.23
C ALA A 193 -16.95 -17.56 -3.90
N HIS A 194 -15.71 -17.04 -3.94
CA HIS A 194 -14.94 -16.68 -2.74
C HIS A 194 -15.18 -15.24 -2.27
N VAL A 195 -15.79 -14.38 -3.09
CA VAL A 195 -15.82 -12.93 -2.85
C VAL A 195 -17.19 -12.50 -2.33
N LEU A 196 -17.21 -11.84 -1.16
CA LEU A 196 -18.44 -11.26 -0.62
C LEU A 196 -18.88 -10.07 -1.48
N PRO A 197 -20.09 -10.10 -2.08
CA PRO A 197 -20.60 -8.96 -2.83
C PRO A 197 -20.79 -7.76 -1.90
N LYS A 198 -20.31 -6.59 -2.32
CA LYS A 198 -20.44 -5.37 -1.53
C LYS A 198 -20.72 -4.18 -2.44
N ALA A 199 -21.74 -3.40 -2.09
CA ALA A 199 -22.08 -2.18 -2.81
C ALA A 199 -20.87 -1.24 -2.86
N GLY A 200 -20.55 -0.75 -4.05
CA GLY A 200 -19.41 0.14 -4.29
C GLY A 200 -18.04 -0.54 -4.40
N ALA A 201 -17.94 -1.87 -4.28
CA ALA A 201 -16.68 -2.58 -4.48
C ALA A 201 -16.37 -2.90 -5.96
N SER A 202 -17.33 -2.67 -6.87
CA SER A 202 -17.14 -2.92 -8.30
C SER A 202 -16.07 -2.03 -8.91
N GLN A 203 -15.22 -2.62 -9.74
CA GLN A 203 -14.33 -1.94 -10.67
C GLN A 203 -14.57 -2.50 -12.06
N LEU A 204 -14.56 -1.61 -13.06
CA LEU A 204 -14.62 -1.93 -14.47
C LEU A 204 -13.31 -1.44 -15.11
N PRO A 205 -12.87 -2.04 -16.23
CA PRO A 205 -11.53 -1.84 -16.78
C PRO A 205 -11.22 -0.41 -17.25
N ASP A 206 -12.22 0.36 -17.68
CA ASP A 206 -12.05 1.74 -18.15
C ASP A 206 -13.13 2.64 -17.55
N VAL A 207 -12.81 3.35 -16.47
CA VAL A 207 -13.76 4.21 -15.77
C VAL A 207 -13.24 5.61 -15.47
N THR A 208 -11.93 5.84 -15.52
CA THR A 208 -11.35 7.14 -15.15
C THR A 208 -10.14 7.45 -16.05
N PRO A 209 -10.35 7.98 -17.27
CA PRO A 209 -11.48 8.86 -17.66
C PRO A 209 -12.57 8.25 -18.57
N HIS A 210 -12.65 6.93 -18.76
CA HIS A 210 -13.56 6.31 -19.76
C HIS A 210 -13.21 6.73 -21.20
N ASP A 211 -11.93 6.57 -21.57
CA ASP A 211 -11.35 7.01 -22.84
C ASP A 211 -11.02 5.87 -23.82
N SER A 212 -11.59 4.68 -23.60
CA SER A 212 -11.29 3.46 -24.36
C SER A 212 -9.85 2.98 -24.24
N VAL A 213 -9.18 3.40 -23.16
CA VAL A 213 -7.89 2.88 -22.72
C VAL A 213 -8.11 2.19 -21.39
N LEU A 214 -7.50 1.02 -21.21
CA LEU A 214 -7.51 0.34 -19.92
C LEU A 214 -7.01 1.29 -18.82
N ASP A 215 -7.69 1.37 -17.69
CA ASP A 215 -7.24 2.20 -16.56
C ASP A 215 -5.87 1.68 -16.06
N ASP A 216 -5.05 2.59 -15.52
CA ASP A 216 -3.67 2.30 -15.14
C ASP A 216 -3.52 1.17 -14.10
N GLU A 217 -4.54 1.00 -13.26
CA GLU A 217 -4.62 -0.03 -12.21
C GLU A 217 -5.89 -0.89 -12.34
N ALA A 218 -6.38 -1.04 -13.58
CA ALA A 218 -7.47 -1.95 -13.86
C ALA A 218 -7.15 -3.37 -13.38
N ALA A 219 -8.15 -4.05 -12.84
CA ALA A 219 -8.08 -5.38 -12.27
C ALA A 219 -7.06 -5.60 -11.13
N HIS A 220 -6.37 -4.58 -10.60
CA HIS A 220 -5.36 -4.79 -9.55
C HIS A 220 -5.93 -5.52 -8.32
N GLY A 221 -7.10 -5.12 -7.81
CA GLY A 221 -7.77 -5.84 -6.73
C GLY A 221 -8.30 -7.23 -7.10
N LEU A 222 -8.79 -7.42 -8.33
CA LEU A 222 -9.16 -8.74 -8.87
C LEU A 222 -7.95 -9.69 -8.92
N PHE A 223 -6.82 -9.19 -9.42
CA PHE A 223 -5.56 -9.90 -9.57
C PHE A 223 -5.02 -10.39 -8.21
N ILE A 224 -4.99 -9.50 -7.23
CA ILE A 224 -4.62 -9.79 -5.84
C ILE A 224 -5.53 -10.85 -5.23
N THR A 225 -6.84 -10.77 -5.50
CA THR A 225 -7.83 -11.73 -5.00
C THR A 225 -7.56 -13.13 -5.56
N GLY A 226 -7.29 -13.24 -6.86
CA GLY A 226 -6.91 -14.50 -7.49
C GLY A 226 -5.68 -15.15 -6.84
N ILE A 227 -4.64 -14.36 -6.52
CA ILE A 227 -3.43 -14.86 -5.85
C ILE A 227 -3.78 -15.41 -4.45
N ILE A 228 -4.58 -14.68 -3.67
CA ILE A 228 -4.96 -15.07 -2.31
C ILE A 228 -5.75 -16.39 -2.34
N VAL A 229 -6.76 -16.50 -3.21
CA VAL A 229 -7.62 -17.69 -3.30
C VAL A 229 -6.84 -18.91 -3.78
N ARG A 230 -5.86 -18.73 -4.69
CA ARG A 230 -5.00 -19.83 -5.15
C ARG A 230 -4.20 -20.46 -4.01
N LEU A 231 -3.77 -19.67 -3.04
CA LEU A 231 -2.97 -20.14 -1.90
C LEU A 231 -3.81 -20.53 -0.68
N ALA A 232 -5.02 -19.98 -0.54
CA ALA A 232 -5.96 -20.31 0.52
C ALA A 232 -7.32 -20.71 -0.04
N GLN A 233 -7.43 -21.96 -0.48
CA GLN A 233 -8.61 -22.47 -1.21
C GLN A 233 -9.91 -22.48 -0.39
N THR A 234 -9.87 -22.28 0.93
CA THR A 234 -11.06 -22.21 1.80
C THR A 234 -11.39 -20.78 2.23
N VAL A 235 -10.71 -19.79 1.66
CA VAL A 235 -10.81 -18.39 2.10
C VAL A 235 -12.07 -17.72 1.57
N THR A 236 -12.66 -16.86 2.40
CA THR A 236 -13.63 -15.85 1.95
C THR A 236 -12.94 -14.48 1.89
N VAL A 237 -13.08 -13.79 0.76
CA VAL A 237 -12.46 -12.48 0.53
C VAL A 237 -13.52 -11.37 0.59
N GLU A 238 -13.23 -10.32 1.36
CA GLU A 238 -14.01 -9.07 1.34
C GLU A 238 -13.19 -7.96 0.67
N ILE A 239 -13.65 -7.51 -0.50
CA ILE A 239 -13.01 -6.43 -1.25
C ILE A 239 -13.56 -5.07 -0.82
N VAL A 240 -12.66 -4.10 -0.65
CA VAL A 240 -12.98 -2.69 -0.47
C VAL A 240 -12.29 -1.89 -1.56
N ARG A 241 -13.09 -1.28 -2.44
CA ARG A 241 -12.59 -0.30 -3.40
C ARG A 241 -12.20 0.99 -2.68
N ALA A 242 -10.90 1.25 -2.58
CA ALA A 242 -10.31 2.43 -1.97
C ALA A 242 -9.42 3.21 -2.93
N LEU A 243 -8.81 2.54 -3.92
CA LEU A 243 -8.02 3.15 -4.97
C LEU A 243 -8.92 3.51 -6.17
N ASP A 244 -8.65 4.64 -6.81
CA ASP A 244 -9.27 5.00 -8.09
C ASP A 244 -8.56 4.35 -9.30
N GLY A 245 -9.01 4.62 -10.53
CA GLY A 245 -8.41 4.03 -11.74
C GLY A 245 -6.95 4.45 -12.00
N LEU A 246 -6.48 5.51 -11.32
CA LEU A 246 -5.06 5.88 -11.27
C LEU A 246 -4.33 5.21 -10.10
N GLY A 247 -4.93 4.26 -9.39
CA GLY A 247 -4.34 3.64 -8.21
C GLY A 247 -4.15 4.59 -7.04
N LEU A 248 -4.93 5.68 -6.93
CA LEU A 248 -4.74 6.68 -5.87
C LEU A 248 -5.78 6.55 -4.77
N ALA A 249 -5.33 6.64 -3.52
CA ALA A 249 -6.20 6.76 -2.36
C ALA A 249 -5.70 7.85 -1.42
N LYS A 250 -6.60 8.70 -0.94
CA LYS A 250 -6.28 9.52 0.23
C LYS A 250 -6.16 8.60 1.43
N GLU A 251 -5.23 8.88 2.34
CA GLU A 251 -5.06 8.15 3.60
C GLU A 251 -6.39 8.03 4.38
N GLY A 252 -7.27 9.02 4.25
CA GLY A 252 -8.59 8.99 4.89
C GLY A 252 -9.50 7.85 4.41
N THR A 253 -9.41 7.48 3.13
CA THR A 253 -10.16 6.37 2.54
C THR A 253 -9.71 5.04 3.13
N ILE A 254 -8.39 4.85 3.27
CA ILE A 254 -7.82 3.65 3.87
C ILE A 254 -8.20 3.55 5.35
N VAL A 255 -8.12 4.65 6.10
CA VAL A 255 -8.54 4.70 7.51
C VAL A 255 -10.01 4.32 7.69
N ALA A 256 -10.89 4.75 6.78
CA ALA A 256 -12.30 4.36 6.80
C ALA A 256 -12.48 2.85 6.65
N ALA A 257 -11.76 2.23 5.71
CA ALA A 257 -11.77 0.78 5.53
C ALA A 257 -11.24 0.04 6.77
N LEU A 258 -10.08 0.44 7.30
CA LEU A 258 -9.49 -0.16 8.50
C LEU A 258 -10.42 -0.04 9.71
N THR A 259 -11.08 1.12 9.87
CA THR A 259 -12.05 1.35 10.95
C THR A 259 -13.26 0.43 10.84
N ALA A 260 -13.76 0.18 9.62
CA ALA A 260 -14.88 -0.74 9.43
C ALA A 260 -14.53 -2.16 9.89
N PHE A 261 -13.33 -2.64 9.57
CA PHE A 261 -12.84 -3.94 10.02
C PHE A 261 -12.52 -3.96 11.52
N ALA A 262 -11.96 -2.87 12.06
CA ALA A 262 -11.69 -2.74 13.50
C ALA A 262 -12.97 -2.88 14.34
N ARG A 263 -14.09 -2.32 13.88
CA ARG A 263 -15.38 -2.40 14.57
C ARG A 263 -15.99 -3.80 14.59
N ARG A 264 -15.75 -4.58 13.55
CA ARG A 264 -16.32 -5.92 13.37
C ARG A 264 -15.42 -7.01 13.96
N GLY A 265 -14.10 -6.82 13.87
CA GLY A 265 -13.10 -7.76 14.38
C GLY A 265 -13.16 -9.16 13.75
N ASP A 266 -13.68 -9.25 12.52
CA ASP A 266 -14.12 -10.50 11.90
C ASP A 266 -13.30 -10.89 10.66
N VAL A 267 -12.12 -10.29 10.50
CA VAL A 267 -11.16 -10.62 9.45
C VAL A 267 -9.84 -11.09 10.06
N ASN A 268 -9.27 -12.15 9.49
CA ASN A 268 -8.03 -12.74 9.97
C ASN A 268 -6.82 -12.03 9.37
N VAL A 269 -6.91 -11.62 8.11
CA VAL A 269 -5.83 -10.93 7.38
C VAL A 269 -6.39 -9.72 6.64
N ILE A 270 -5.63 -8.64 6.62
CA ILE A 270 -5.87 -7.47 5.76
C ILE A 270 -4.69 -7.31 4.81
N ASN A 271 -4.95 -7.38 3.51
CA ASN A 271 -3.97 -7.13 2.46
C ASN A 271 -4.05 -5.67 2.00
N LEU A 272 -2.90 -4.99 2.07
CA LEU A 272 -2.68 -3.62 1.62
C LEU A 272 -1.55 -3.63 0.58
N SER A 273 -1.86 -4.00 -0.66
CA SER A 273 -0.94 -3.89 -1.80
C SER A 273 -0.82 -2.44 -2.28
N LEU A 274 -0.70 -1.52 -1.32
CA LEU A 274 -0.71 -0.07 -1.49
C LEU A 274 0.11 0.60 -0.38
N GLY A 275 0.55 1.83 -0.64
CA GLY A 275 1.24 2.64 0.35
C GLY A 275 1.79 3.96 -0.17
N ALA A 276 2.60 4.61 0.65
CA ALA A 276 3.32 5.82 0.31
C ALA A 276 4.69 5.85 0.97
N LEU A 277 5.71 6.29 0.23
CA LEU A 277 6.99 6.65 0.84
C LEU A 277 6.72 7.75 1.86
N GLY A 278 7.31 7.66 3.04
CA GLY A 278 7.08 8.64 4.09
C GLY A 278 8.36 9.33 4.52
N ASP A 279 8.24 10.55 5.05
CA ASP A 279 9.30 11.12 5.87
C ASP A 279 9.27 10.41 7.23
N PRO A 280 10.34 9.70 7.66
CA PRO A 280 10.34 9.00 8.93
C PRO A 280 10.09 9.91 10.15
N ARG A 281 10.28 11.23 10.01
CA ARG A 281 9.97 12.23 11.05
C ARG A 281 8.47 12.51 11.16
N PHE A 282 7.72 12.25 10.10
CA PHE A 282 6.29 12.56 9.98
C PHE A 282 5.53 11.38 9.33
N PRO A 283 5.58 10.17 9.92
CA PRO A 283 4.90 9.01 9.37
C PRO A 283 3.37 9.22 9.30
N PRO A 284 2.64 8.57 8.36
CA PRO A 284 1.20 8.79 8.17
C PRO A 284 0.38 8.51 9.45
N VAL A 285 -0.05 9.59 10.12
CA VAL A 285 -0.71 9.50 11.42
C VAL A 285 -2.06 8.80 11.32
N GLY A 286 -2.80 9.05 10.25
CA GLY A 286 -4.11 8.45 10.04
C GLY A 286 -4.00 6.94 9.91
N LEU A 287 -3.12 6.44 9.04
CA LEU A 287 -2.88 5.01 8.88
C LEU A 287 -2.40 4.36 10.19
N ALA A 288 -1.48 5.02 10.91
CA ALA A 288 -0.99 4.51 12.19
C ALA A 288 -2.12 4.37 13.22
N GLN A 289 -3.00 5.37 13.33
CA GLN A 289 -4.15 5.32 14.23
C GLN A 289 -5.19 4.28 13.78
N GLY A 290 -5.51 4.20 12.48
CA GLY A 290 -6.43 3.21 11.94
C GLY A 290 -5.94 1.77 12.16
N HIS A 291 -4.67 1.50 11.87
CA HIS A 291 -4.02 0.22 12.14
C HIS A 291 -4.05 -0.14 13.63
N ALA A 292 -3.74 0.83 14.51
CA ALA A 292 -3.73 0.60 15.96
C ALA A 292 -5.11 0.23 16.55
N ARG A 293 -6.21 0.48 15.84
CA ARG A 293 -7.56 0.07 16.25
C ARG A 293 -7.92 -1.36 15.85
N LEU A 294 -7.16 -2.00 14.96
CA LEU A 294 -7.43 -3.38 14.57
C LEU A 294 -7.19 -4.34 15.75
N PRO A 295 -7.94 -5.45 15.82
CA PRO A 295 -7.66 -6.50 16.78
C PRO A 295 -6.20 -6.98 16.72
N THR A 296 -5.63 -7.33 17.86
CA THR A 296 -4.27 -7.87 17.90
C THR A 296 -4.13 -9.23 17.23
N THR A 297 -5.25 -9.88 16.94
CA THR A 297 -5.38 -11.19 16.29
C THR A 297 -5.42 -11.10 14.76
N THR A 298 -5.65 -9.90 14.20
CA THR A 298 -5.70 -9.67 12.75
C THR A 298 -4.30 -9.35 12.24
N ALA A 299 -3.82 -10.11 11.26
CA ALA A 299 -2.59 -9.78 10.54
C ALA A 299 -2.84 -8.68 9.51
N VAL A 300 -1.90 -7.75 9.39
CA VAL A 300 -1.87 -6.77 8.30
C VAL A 300 -0.63 -7.01 7.47
N VAL A 301 -0.82 -7.22 6.17
CA VAL A 301 0.24 -7.48 5.21
C VAL A 301 0.25 -6.35 4.20
N ALA A 302 1.42 -5.76 3.96
CA ALA A 302 1.55 -4.65 3.03
C ALA A 302 2.77 -4.81 2.12
N ALA A 303 2.62 -4.38 0.88
CA ALA A 303 3.71 -4.37 -0.09
C ALA A 303 4.81 -3.36 0.30
N ALA A 304 6.07 -3.70 0.06
CA ALA A 304 7.21 -2.86 0.43
C ALA A 304 7.48 -1.71 -0.58
N GLY A 305 6.99 -1.85 -1.81
CA GLY A 305 7.13 -0.85 -2.87
C GLY A 305 8.18 -1.19 -3.92
N ASN A 306 8.12 -0.50 -5.06
CA ASN A 306 8.86 -0.82 -6.28
C ASN A 306 9.82 0.31 -6.71
N ASN A 307 10.39 1.07 -5.75
CA ASN A 307 11.23 2.25 -6.02
C ASN A 307 12.74 1.99 -5.89
N HIS A 308 13.15 0.74 -5.63
CA HIS A 308 14.53 0.37 -5.32
C HIS A 308 15.17 1.27 -4.24
N THR A 309 14.40 1.59 -3.19
CA THR A 309 14.86 2.47 -2.10
C THR A 309 14.77 1.78 -0.75
N ASN A 310 15.57 2.26 0.20
CA ASN A 310 15.44 1.92 1.62
C ASN A 310 14.68 2.94 2.46
N GLN A 311 14.10 3.95 1.83
CA GLN A 311 13.16 4.84 2.48
C GLN A 311 11.94 4.03 2.98
N PRO A 312 11.49 4.22 4.23
CA PRO A 312 10.32 3.54 4.75
C PRO A 312 9.06 3.77 3.91
N MET A 313 8.42 2.67 3.53
CA MET A 313 7.13 2.62 2.87
C MET A 313 6.03 2.39 3.89
N TYR A 314 4.96 3.19 3.90
CA TYR A 314 3.87 3.04 4.85
C TYR A 314 2.59 2.57 4.15
N PRO A 315 1.90 1.53 4.65
CA PRO A 315 2.00 1.03 6.03
C PRO A 315 3.02 -0.09 6.28
N ALA A 316 3.71 -0.64 5.26
CA ALA A 316 4.63 -1.77 5.40
C ALA A 316 5.71 -1.59 6.50
N ALA A 317 6.20 -0.37 6.70
CA ALA A 317 7.21 -0.06 7.70
C ALA A 317 6.67 0.10 9.13
N PHE A 318 5.35 0.09 9.33
CA PHE A 318 4.79 0.15 10.68
C PHE A 318 5.09 -1.13 11.47
N ALA A 319 5.30 -0.96 12.78
CA ALA A 319 5.33 -2.08 13.69
C ALA A 319 4.00 -2.85 13.62
N ARG A 320 4.07 -4.19 13.66
CA ARG A 320 2.93 -5.12 13.52
C ARG A 320 2.24 -5.13 12.15
N VAL A 321 2.82 -4.47 11.15
CA VAL A 321 2.53 -4.76 9.74
C VAL A 321 3.63 -5.68 9.23
N VAL A 322 3.25 -6.69 8.45
CA VAL A 322 4.17 -7.55 7.69
C VAL A 322 4.49 -6.85 6.37
N GLY A 323 5.66 -6.23 6.29
CA GLY A 323 6.18 -5.61 5.07
C GLY A 323 6.77 -6.66 4.12
N VAL A 324 6.29 -6.70 2.88
CA VAL A 324 6.63 -7.75 1.90
C VAL A 324 7.35 -7.15 0.69
N ALA A 325 8.63 -7.49 0.53
CA ALA A 325 9.40 -7.21 -0.68
C ALA A 325 9.21 -8.30 -1.76
N ALA A 326 9.68 -8.03 -2.98
CA ALA A 326 9.56 -8.94 -4.12
C ALA A 326 10.89 -9.65 -4.42
N ALA A 327 10.82 -10.95 -4.66
CA ALA A 327 11.85 -11.70 -5.35
C ALA A 327 11.55 -11.75 -6.85
N ALA A 328 12.60 -11.74 -7.68
CA ALA A 328 12.53 -11.96 -9.12
C ALA A 328 12.10 -13.38 -9.49
N ASP A 329 12.41 -14.35 -8.63
CA ASP A 329 12.17 -15.76 -8.90
C ASP A 329 12.15 -16.58 -7.59
N ARG A 330 11.98 -17.89 -7.75
CA ARG A 330 12.00 -18.87 -6.65
C ARG A 330 13.40 -19.17 -6.09
N SER A 331 14.47 -18.62 -6.68
CA SER A 331 15.82 -18.71 -6.10
C SER A 331 16.04 -17.75 -4.93
N GLY A 332 15.10 -16.82 -4.71
CA GLY A 332 15.21 -15.81 -3.66
C GLY A 332 16.12 -14.64 -4.05
N THR A 333 16.34 -14.43 -5.35
CA THR A 333 16.98 -13.22 -5.87
C THR A 333 15.99 -12.05 -5.75
N PRO A 334 16.31 -10.93 -5.06
CA PRO A 334 15.43 -9.77 -4.99
C PRO A 334 15.15 -9.19 -6.36
N ALA A 335 13.89 -8.78 -6.59
CA ALA A 335 13.51 -8.08 -7.80
C ALA A 335 14.23 -6.74 -7.90
N VAL A 336 14.63 -6.33 -9.11
CA VAL A 336 15.43 -5.12 -9.31
C VAL A 336 14.73 -3.85 -8.81
N PHE A 337 13.40 -3.83 -8.79
CA PHE A 337 12.60 -2.69 -8.37
C PHE A 337 12.28 -2.69 -6.87
N THR A 338 12.39 -3.81 -6.16
CA THR A 338 11.81 -3.90 -4.82
C THR A 338 12.51 -2.95 -3.85
N ASN A 339 11.72 -2.30 -2.99
CA ASN A 339 12.24 -1.61 -1.83
C ASN A 339 12.78 -2.61 -0.81
N TYR A 340 13.69 -2.13 0.04
CA TYR A 340 14.42 -2.93 1.01
C TYR A 340 14.66 -2.13 2.29
N GLY A 341 15.04 -2.77 3.37
CA GLY A 341 15.50 -2.11 4.58
C GLY A 341 15.16 -2.90 5.84
N PRO A 342 15.63 -2.44 7.02
CA PRO A 342 15.40 -3.13 8.28
C PRO A 342 13.92 -3.14 8.71
N TRP A 343 13.05 -2.45 7.97
CA TRP A 343 11.61 -2.39 8.18
C TRP A 343 10.83 -3.43 7.35
N VAL A 344 11.48 -4.14 6.41
CA VAL A 344 10.89 -5.25 5.64
C VAL A 344 10.99 -6.54 6.45
N ASP A 345 9.88 -7.28 6.55
CA ASP A 345 9.80 -8.50 7.37
C ASP A 345 10.09 -9.77 6.55
N CYS A 346 9.68 -9.81 5.28
CA CYS A 346 9.90 -10.94 4.40
C CYS A 346 9.83 -10.54 2.92
N TYR A 347 10.14 -11.48 2.04
CA TYR A 347 10.02 -11.29 0.60
C TYR A 347 9.63 -12.59 -0.11
N ALA A 348 8.84 -12.47 -1.17
CA ALA A 348 8.27 -13.59 -1.92
C ALA A 348 8.32 -13.31 -3.44
N PRO A 349 8.23 -14.32 -4.32
CA PRO A 349 8.27 -14.10 -5.77
C PRO A 349 7.18 -13.12 -6.21
N GLY A 350 7.58 -12.05 -6.88
CA GLY A 350 6.71 -10.96 -7.32
C GLY A 350 6.97 -10.53 -8.77
N VAL A 351 7.61 -11.37 -9.57
CA VAL A 351 7.86 -11.15 -11.01
C VAL A 351 7.21 -12.28 -11.80
N ASP A 352 6.66 -11.94 -12.96
CA ASP A 352 5.90 -12.77 -13.89
C ASP A 352 4.82 -13.59 -13.16
N VAL A 353 4.12 -12.96 -12.21
CA VAL A 353 3.10 -13.64 -11.41
C VAL A 353 1.84 -13.75 -12.25
N PRO A 354 1.29 -14.95 -12.52
CA PRO A 354 0.01 -15.10 -13.20
C PRO A 354 -1.18 -14.95 -12.24
N SER A 355 -2.26 -14.29 -12.67
CA SER A 355 -3.52 -14.26 -11.93
C SER A 355 -4.70 -13.81 -12.80
N ALA A 356 -5.90 -13.84 -12.20
CA ALA A 356 -7.13 -13.33 -12.77
C ALA A 356 -7.00 -11.85 -13.15
N PHE A 357 -7.50 -11.50 -14.31
CA PHE A 357 -7.49 -10.15 -14.87
C PHE A 357 -8.83 -9.85 -15.55
N ASP A 358 -9.04 -8.59 -15.95
CA ASP A 358 -10.22 -8.19 -16.72
C ASP A 358 -10.20 -8.81 -18.13
N ASP A 359 -11.38 -9.13 -18.69
CA ASP A 359 -11.52 -9.30 -20.14
C ASP A 359 -11.37 -7.93 -20.82
N TRP A 360 -10.44 -7.84 -21.77
CA TRP A 360 -10.15 -6.58 -22.45
C TRP A 360 -9.69 -6.83 -23.88
N ASN A 361 -10.18 -6.02 -24.82
CA ASN A 361 -9.65 -5.96 -26.18
C ASN A 361 -9.62 -4.50 -26.61
N GLY A 362 -8.48 -3.86 -26.45
CA GLY A 362 -8.37 -2.41 -26.64
C GLY A 362 -7.00 -1.87 -26.30
N LEU A 363 -6.90 -0.55 -26.26
CA LEU A 363 -5.66 0.15 -25.94
C LEU A 363 -5.30 -0.07 -24.47
N VAL A 364 -4.01 -0.17 -24.19
CA VAL A 364 -3.47 -0.18 -22.83
C VAL A 364 -2.62 1.08 -22.62
N PRO A 365 -2.52 1.60 -21.38
CA PRO A 365 -1.77 2.83 -21.09
C PRO A 365 -0.33 2.79 -21.59
N THR A 366 0.24 1.60 -21.62
CA THR A 366 1.65 1.35 -21.88
C THR A 366 1.98 1.21 -23.35
N ASN A 367 0.97 1.07 -24.20
CA ASN A 367 1.16 0.91 -25.63
C ASN A 367 -0.05 1.52 -26.36
N PRO A 368 -0.22 2.85 -26.33
CA PRO A 368 -1.38 3.51 -26.92
C PRO A 368 -1.43 3.41 -28.45
N GLN A 369 -0.41 2.83 -29.09
CA GLN A 369 -0.33 2.59 -30.52
C GLN A 369 -0.77 1.18 -30.92
N SER A 370 -1.01 0.27 -29.98
CA SER A 370 -1.54 -1.05 -30.31
C SER A 370 -2.50 -1.60 -29.24
N THR A 371 -3.33 -2.54 -29.68
CA THR A 371 -4.33 -3.16 -28.83
C THR A 371 -3.75 -4.41 -28.17
N GLU A 372 -4.03 -4.59 -26.88
CA GLU A 372 -3.79 -5.84 -26.17
C GLU A 372 -5.10 -6.59 -25.98
N THR A 373 -5.03 -7.92 -25.95
CA THR A 373 -6.17 -8.78 -25.67
C THR A 373 -5.93 -9.61 -24.42
N PHE A 374 -6.74 -9.38 -23.40
CA PHE A 374 -6.79 -10.16 -22.17
C PHE A 374 -8.09 -10.98 -22.18
N ASN A 375 -7.96 -12.28 -21.91
CA ASN A 375 -9.08 -13.22 -21.82
C ASN A 375 -9.21 -13.73 -20.38
N GLY A 376 -9.35 -12.80 -19.43
CA GLY A 376 -9.46 -13.09 -18.01
C GLY A 376 -8.13 -13.34 -17.30
N TRP A 377 -6.99 -13.32 -17.98
CA TRP A 377 -5.69 -13.70 -17.38
C TRP A 377 -4.56 -12.78 -17.81
N ALA A 378 -3.69 -12.45 -16.85
CA ALA A 378 -2.47 -11.70 -17.09
C ALA A 378 -1.31 -12.20 -16.21
N THR A 379 -0.09 -11.85 -16.61
CA THR A 379 1.10 -11.88 -15.75
C THR A 379 1.49 -10.46 -15.37
N TRP A 380 1.94 -10.26 -14.13
CA TRP A 380 2.25 -8.93 -13.63
C TRP A 380 3.36 -8.95 -12.56
N ASN A 381 4.08 -7.83 -12.43
CA ASN A 381 5.27 -7.69 -11.60
C ASN A 381 5.06 -6.67 -10.50
N GLY A 382 5.40 -6.96 -9.25
CA GLY A 382 5.34 -5.97 -8.19
C GLY A 382 5.37 -6.57 -6.80
N THR A 383 5.77 -5.77 -5.82
CA THR A 383 5.54 -6.09 -4.41
C THR A 383 4.04 -6.25 -4.10
N SER A 384 3.17 -5.60 -4.87
CA SER A 384 1.71 -5.79 -4.88
C SER A 384 1.26 -7.23 -5.16
N PHE A 385 2.11 -8.06 -5.77
CA PHE A 385 1.83 -9.48 -6.07
C PHE A 385 2.65 -10.45 -5.22
N ALA A 386 3.69 -9.96 -4.54
CA ALA A 386 4.36 -10.71 -3.47
C ALA A 386 3.53 -10.67 -2.17
N ALA A 387 3.01 -9.49 -1.79
CA ALA A 387 2.18 -9.31 -0.60
C ALA A 387 0.96 -10.25 -0.52
N PRO A 388 0.12 -10.41 -1.57
CA PRO A 388 -1.00 -11.35 -1.53
C PRO A 388 -0.59 -12.80 -1.42
N LYS A 389 0.62 -13.19 -1.87
CA LYS A 389 1.11 -14.55 -1.64
C LYS A 389 1.30 -14.82 -0.15
N VAL A 390 1.87 -13.84 0.55
CA VAL A 390 2.03 -13.89 2.00
C VAL A 390 0.67 -13.85 2.70
N SER A 391 -0.25 -12.98 2.26
CA SER A 391 -1.62 -12.91 2.78
C SER A 391 -2.38 -14.24 2.64
N GLY A 392 -2.33 -14.87 1.46
CA GLY A 392 -2.95 -16.17 1.20
C GLY A 392 -2.31 -17.27 2.04
N THR A 393 -0.98 -17.30 2.14
CA THR A 393 -0.28 -18.28 2.99
C THR A 393 -0.64 -18.12 4.46
N ILE A 394 -0.70 -16.89 4.98
CA ILE A 394 -1.16 -16.63 6.34
C ILE A 394 -2.60 -17.13 6.51
N ALA A 395 -3.51 -16.83 5.57
CA ALA A 395 -4.90 -17.27 5.63
C ALA A 395 -5.02 -18.81 5.61
N ALA A 396 -4.20 -19.51 4.82
CA ALA A 396 -4.18 -20.97 4.79
C ALA A 396 -3.68 -21.59 6.11
N LEU A 397 -2.88 -20.85 6.88
CA LEU A 397 -2.39 -21.26 8.20
C LEU A 397 -3.35 -20.86 9.35
N VAL A 398 -4.39 -20.08 9.07
CA VAL A 398 -5.43 -19.76 10.06
C VAL A 398 -6.29 -21.00 10.31
N GLY A 399 -6.52 -21.31 11.59
CA GLY A 399 -7.36 -22.42 11.99
C GLY A 399 -7.79 -22.29 13.46
N PRO A 400 -8.45 -23.30 14.04
CA PRO A 400 -8.97 -23.23 15.41
C PRO A 400 -7.93 -22.88 16.49
N ALA A 401 -6.65 -23.15 16.22
CA ALA A 401 -5.55 -22.92 17.15
C ALA A 401 -4.67 -21.69 16.84
N ALA A 402 -4.90 -20.98 15.72
CA ALA A 402 -4.03 -19.89 15.28
C ALA A 402 -4.83 -18.72 14.69
N THR A 403 -4.65 -17.54 15.29
CA THR A 403 -5.13 -16.27 14.74
C THR A 403 -4.27 -15.84 13.55
N GLY A 404 -4.76 -14.89 12.73
CA GLY A 404 -4.00 -14.39 11.59
C GLY A 404 -2.65 -13.81 11.99
N GLN A 405 -2.60 -13.04 13.09
CA GLN A 405 -1.33 -12.50 13.61
C GLN A 405 -0.37 -13.61 14.06
N GLN A 406 -0.85 -14.65 14.74
CA GLN A 406 0.01 -15.78 15.15
C GLN A 406 0.56 -16.54 13.92
N ALA A 407 -0.28 -16.77 12.91
CA ALA A 407 0.14 -17.39 11.66
C ALA A 407 1.18 -16.54 10.92
N ALA A 408 0.99 -15.21 10.88
CA ALA A 408 1.95 -14.27 10.33
C ALA A 408 3.29 -14.32 11.08
N ASP A 409 3.25 -14.25 12.40
CA ASP A 409 4.44 -14.30 13.26
C ASP A 409 5.21 -15.62 13.06
N ALA A 410 4.51 -16.75 12.97
CA ALA A 410 5.12 -18.04 12.71
C ALA A 410 5.80 -18.09 11.33
N LEU A 411 5.15 -17.54 10.29
CA LEU A 411 5.67 -17.53 8.93
C LEU A 411 6.93 -16.66 8.80
N VAL A 412 6.91 -15.43 9.30
CA VAL A 412 8.02 -14.46 9.12
C VAL A 412 9.20 -14.70 10.07
N ASN A 413 8.98 -15.43 11.18
CA ASN A 413 10.04 -15.76 12.13
C ASN A 413 10.57 -17.19 11.99
N ASP A 414 10.10 -17.96 11.00
CA ASP A 414 10.55 -19.33 10.76
C ASP A 414 12.08 -19.36 10.52
N PRO A 415 12.87 -19.93 11.45
CA PRO A 415 14.32 -19.92 11.34
C PRO A 415 14.84 -20.86 10.25
N THR A 416 14.02 -21.78 9.76
CA THR A 416 14.39 -22.72 8.70
C THR A 416 14.44 -22.06 7.32
N ARG A 417 13.78 -20.90 7.17
CA ARG A 417 13.74 -20.16 5.91
C ARG A 417 14.99 -19.30 5.71
N PRO A 418 15.53 -19.19 4.48
CA PRO A 418 16.65 -18.31 4.19
C PRO A 418 16.36 -16.89 4.64
N TRP A 419 17.36 -16.21 5.21
CA TRP A 419 17.27 -14.81 5.61
C TRP A 419 18.27 -13.98 4.84
N ARG A 420 17.83 -12.78 4.46
CA ARG A 420 18.68 -11.79 3.80
C ARG A 420 18.53 -10.46 4.52
N ALA A 421 19.68 -9.82 4.78
CA ALA A 421 19.70 -8.47 5.34
C ALA A 421 18.89 -7.51 4.46
N ASP A 422 18.10 -6.65 5.09
CA ASP A 422 17.20 -5.69 4.44
C ASP A 422 16.00 -6.28 3.67
N TYR A 423 15.81 -7.60 3.66
CA TYR A 423 14.64 -8.25 3.03
C TYR A 423 13.89 -9.20 3.97
N GLY A 424 14.51 -9.64 5.06
CA GLY A 424 13.90 -10.59 5.98
C GLY A 424 13.95 -12.02 5.47
N ARG A 425 12.92 -12.82 5.79
CA ARG A 425 12.86 -14.23 5.36
C ARG A 425 12.36 -14.36 3.92
N PHE A 426 13.00 -15.25 3.16
CA PHE A 426 12.51 -15.63 1.84
C PHE A 426 11.38 -16.66 1.96
N LEU A 427 10.27 -16.37 1.29
CA LEU A 427 9.10 -17.23 1.22
C LEU A 427 8.94 -17.73 -0.23
N ASP A 428 9.39 -18.96 -0.51
CA ASP A 428 9.18 -19.62 -1.80
C ASP A 428 7.72 -20.10 -1.90
N LEU A 429 6.86 -19.24 -2.44
CA LEU A 429 5.40 -19.38 -2.51
C LEU A 429 4.89 -19.45 -3.96
#